data_AF-A0A1G8KRJ7-F1
#
_entry.id   AF-A0A1G8KRJ7-F1
#
_cell.length_a   1.000
_cell.length_b   1.000
_cell.length_c   1.000
_cell.angle_alpha   90.00
_cell.angle_beta   90.00
_cell.angle_gamma   90.00
#
_symmetry.space_group_name_H-M   'P 1'
#
loop_
_entity.id
_entity.type
_entity.pdbx_description
1 polymer ?
#
loop_
_entity_poly.entity_id
_entity_poly.type
_entity_poly.pdbx_seq_one_letter_code
_entity_poly.pdbx_strand_id
1 'polypeptide(L)'
;MANDIVELLKALGVGRIALVGHDRGARVATRLVKDHPDIVDRLVVMDNVPTRVVAREMNAKVAREYWFFMFHQIPDLPEALIAGREDIWLRHFFSDWASRHPSGSTR
;
A
#
# COMPACT_ATOMS: atom_id res chain seq x y z
N MET A 1 6.93 -4.49 10.93
CA MET A 1 7.51 -3.65 9.85
C MET A 1 8.27 -2.44 10.37
N ALA A 2 7.67 -1.45 11.06
CA ALA A 2 8.44 -0.27 11.49
C ALA A 2 9.62 -0.63 12.41
N ASN A 3 9.39 -1.46 13.43
CA ASN A 3 10.45 -1.95 14.32
C ASN A 3 11.48 -2.80 13.57
N ASP A 4 11.08 -3.57 12.57
CA ASP A 4 12.01 -4.38 11.76
C ASP A 4 13.06 -3.48 11.06
N ILE A 5 12.66 -2.29 10.60
CA ILE A 5 13.59 -1.30 10.03
C ILE A 5 14.51 -0.74 11.11
N VAL A 6 14.00 -0.46 12.32
CA VAL A 6 14.83 0.02 13.44
C VAL A 6 15.90 -1.00 13.80
N GLU A 7 15.52 -2.28 13.93
CA GLU A 7 16.47 -3.35 14.25
C GLU A 7 17.48 -3.57 13.10
N LEU A 8 17.05 -3.43 11.84
CA LEU A 8 17.95 -3.45 10.70
C LEU A 8 18.99 -2.32 10.76
N LEU A 9 18.58 -1.08 11.04
CA LEU A 9 19.51 0.04 11.16
C LEU A 9 20.53 -0.19 12.29
N LYS A 10 20.07 -0.70 13.44
CA LYS A 10 20.96 -1.09 14.55
C LYS A 10 21.95 -2.16 14.14
N ALA A 11 21.48 -3.23 13.48
CA ALA A 11 22.32 -4.33 13.02
C ALA A 11 23.39 -3.86 12.01
N LEU A 12 23.07 -2.85 11.20
CA LEU A 12 23.99 -2.24 10.24
C LEU A 12 24.87 -1.14 10.85
N GLY A 13 24.69 -0.78 12.13
CA GLY A 13 25.39 0.33 12.77
C GLY A 13 25.06 1.70 12.17
N VAL A 14 23.90 1.83 11.51
CA VAL A 14 23.45 3.08 10.91
C VAL A 14 22.74 3.92 11.97
N GLY A 15 23.23 5.15 12.17
CA GLY A 15 22.65 6.13 13.08
C GLY A 15 21.43 6.83 12.48
N ARG A 16 21.41 8.16 12.57
CA ARG A 16 20.28 8.98 12.10
C ARG A 16 20.20 8.98 10.57
N ILE A 17 19.01 8.76 10.01
CA ILE A 17 18.80 8.60 8.56
C ILE A 17 17.89 9.67 7.94
N ALA A 18 18.06 9.93 6.65
CA ALA A 18 17.00 10.50 5.82
C ALA A 18 16.12 9.35 5.30
N LEU A 19 14.83 9.36 5.64
CA LEU A 19 13.91 8.27 5.36
C LEU A 19 12.97 8.62 4.21
N VAL A 20 12.96 7.78 3.18
CA VAL A 20 12.02 7.89 2.04
C VAL A 20 11.08 6.70 2.07
N GLY A 21 9.79 6.96 2.17
CA GLY A 21 8.75 5.94 2.08
C GLY A 21 7.89 6.16 0.84
N HIS A 22 7.78 5.13 0.00
CA HIS A 22 6.96 5.12 -1.22
C HIS A 22 5.78 4.15 -1.06
N ASP A 23 4.59 4.54 -1.51
CA ASP A 23 3.35 3.73 -1.47
C ASP A 23 3.15 3.04 -0.10
N ARG A 24 3.13 1.71 -0.02
CA ARG A 24 2.97 0.97 1.23
C ARG A 24 4.10 1.25 2.21
N GLY A 25 5.32 1.48 1.71
CA GLY A 25 6.49 1.84 2.50
C GLY A 25 6.32 3.19 3.21
N ALA A 26 5.54 4.12 2.67
CA ALA A 26 5.24 5.38 3.35
C ALA A 26 4.45 5.19 4.64
N ARG A 27 3.60 4.16 4.74
CA ARG A 27 2.88 3.82 5.97
C ARG A 27 3.84 3.34 7.04
N VAL A 28 4.81 2.51 6.66
CA VAL A 28 5.88 2.03 7.54
C VAL A 28 6.74 3.20 7.99
N ALA A 29 7.18 4.07 7.06
CA ALA A 29 7.99 5.24 7.37
C ALA A 29 7.27 6.23 8.30
N THR A 30 5.99 6.50 8.04
CA THR A 30 5.16 7.34 8.91
C THR A 30 5.05 6.76 10.32
N ARG A 31 4.90 5.43 10.45
CA ARG A 31 4.86 4.78 11.76
C ARG A 31 6.21 4.84 12.47
N LEU A 32 7.30 4.58 11.75
CA LEU A 32 8.66 4.64 12.29
C LEU A 32 8.96 6.02 12.88
N VAL A 33 8.69 7.10 12.14
CA VAL A 33 8.96 8.47 12.60
C VAL A 33 8.13 8.85 13.83
N LYS A 34 6.90 8.32 13.95
CA LYS A 34 6.06 8.57 15.12
C LYS A 34 6.58 7.91 16.39
N ASP A 35 7.14 6.72 16.26
CA ASP A 35 7.60 5.91 17.39
C ASP A 35 9.06 6.18 17.76
N HIS A 36 9.87 6.52 16.75
CA HIS A 36 11.32 6.70 16.85
C HIS A 36 11.73 7.99 16.13
N PRO A 37 11.28 9.18 16.57
CA PRO A 37 11.60 10.43 15.90
C PRO A 37 13.10 10.74 15.88
N ASP A 38 13.83 10.30 16.91
CA ASP A 38 15.24 10.65 17.11
C ASP A 38 16.19 10.03 16.07
N ILE A 39 15.79 8.91 15.46
CA ILE A 39 16.61 8.21 14.45
C ILE A 39 16.37 8.74 13.03
N VAL A 40 15.50 9.73 12.84
CA VAL A 40 15.18 10.30 11.52
C VAL A 40 15.55 11.78 11.48
N ASP A 41 16.31 12.16 10.44
CA ASP A 41 16.68 13.55 10.15
C ASP A 41 15.64 14.24 9.27
N ARG A 42 15.20 13.57 8.21
CA ARG A 42 14.19 14.07 7.26
C ARG A 42 13.32 12.93 6.79
N LEU A 43 12.05 13.22 6.49
CA LEU A 43 11.08 12.26 5.97
C LEU A 43 10.56 12.73 4.61
N VAL A 44 10.57 11.85 3.63
CA VAL A 44 9.84 12.00 2.36
C VAL A 44 8.79 10.90 2.27
N VAL A 45 7.54 11.28 2.01
CA VAL A 45 6.42 10.35 1.79
C VAL A 45 5.89 10.56 0.39
N MET A 46 5.96 9.52 -0.45
CA MET A 46 5.57 9.56 -1.86
C MET A 46 4.44 8.57 -2.14
N ASP A 47 3.51 9.01 -2.98
CA ASP A 47 2.41 8.21 -3.52
C ASP A 47 1.63 7.40 -2.45
N ASN A 48 1.34 8.04 -1.32
CA ASN A 48 0.61 7.40 -0.24
C ASN A 48 -0.49 8.31 0.28
N VAL A 49 -1.72 7.79 0.29
CA VAL A 49 -2.81 8.40 1.04
C VAL A 49 -2.73 7.90 2.49
N PRO A 50 -2.51 8.80 3.46
CA PRO A 50 -2.82 8.59 4.87
C PRO A 50 -3.90 7.56 5.23
N THR A 51 -3.55 6.45 5.90
CA THR A 51 -4.54 5.41 6.30
C THR A 51 -5.72 5.97 7.09
N ARG A 52 -5.47 6.89 8.03
CA ARG A 52 -6.52 7.61 8.77
C ARG A 52 -7.48 8.40 7.89
N VAL A 53 -7.00 8.98 6.79
CA VAL A 53 -7.83 9.72 5.83
C VAL A 53 -8.65 8.73 5.02
N VAL A 54 -8.02 7.67 4.49
CA VAL A 54 -8.73 6.60 3.76
C VAL A 54 -9.84 5.99 4.62
N ALA A 55 -9.57 5.72 5.90
CA ALA A 55 -10.56 5.16 6.81
C ALA A 55 -11.73 6.13 7.08
N ARG A 56 -11.44 7.43 7.27
CA ARG A 56 -12.47 8.45 7.54
C ARG A 56 -13.32 8.77 6.31
N GLU A 57 -12.71 8.79 5.13
CA GLU A 57 -13.36 9.17 3.87
C GLU A 57 -13.94 7.95 3.11
N MET A 58 -13.86 6.76 3.71
CA MET A 58 -14.34 5.53 3.09
C MET A 58 -15.84 5.64 2.78
N ASN A 59 -16.19 5.41 1.52
CA ASN A 59 -17.56 5.40 1.05
C ASN A 59 -17.71 4.38 -0.08
N ALA A 60 -18.94 4.15 -0.55
CA ALA A 60 -19.23 3.15 -1.57
C ALA A 60 -18.44 3.37 -2.88
N LYS A 61 -18.17 4.62 -3.27
CA LYS A 61 -17.38 4.94 -4.47
C LYS A 61 -15.92 4.51 -4.29
N VAL A 62 -15.29 4.91 -3.19
CA VAL A 62 -13.90 4.53 -2.88
C VAL A 62 -13.79 3.01 -2.72
N ALA A 63 -14.73 2.37 -2.02
CA ALA A 63 -14.75 0.92 -1.88
C ALA A 63 -14.87 0.19 -3.23
N ARG A 64 -15.64 0.73 -4.17
CA ARG A 64 -15.75 0.17 -5.53
C ARG A 64 -14.48 0.35 -6.34
N GLU A 65 -13.80 1.49 -6.25
CA GLU A 65 -12.53 1.71 -6.96
C GLU A 65 -11.43 0.80 -6.38
N TYR A 66 -11.35 0.65 -5.06
CA TYR A 66 -10.30 -0.09 -4.38
C TYR A 66 -10.75 -1.48 -3.89
N TRP A 67 -11.76 -2.07 -4.53
CA TRP A 67 -12.45 -3.29 -4.09
C TRP A 67 -11.49 -4.45 -3.86
N PHE A 68 -10.47 -4.58 -4.71
CA PHE A 68 -9.50 -5.67 -4.68
C PHE A 68 -8.68 -5.67 -3.39
N PHE A 69 -8.41 -4.50 -2.79
CA PHE A 69 -7.74 -4.45 -1.50
C PHE A 69 -8.57 -5.09 -0.39
N MET A 70 -9.90 -4.96 -0.43
CA MET A 70 -10.80 -5.58 0.54
C MET A 70 -11.03 -7.05 0.24
N PHE A 71 -11.17 -7.39 -1.04
CA PHE A 71 -11.31 -8.78 -1.50
C PHE A 71 -10.14 -9.65 -1.02
N HIS A 72 -8.91 -9.19 -1.19
CA HIS A 72 -7.71 -9.91 -0.74
C HIS A 72 -7.55 -10.02 0.78
N GLN A 73 -8.40 -9.36 1.58
CA GLN A 73 -8.38 -9.50 3.04
C GLN A 73 -9.27 -10.63 3.54
N ILE A 74 -10.12 -11.20 2.68
CA ILE A 74 -10.98 -12.33 3.05
C ILE A 74 -10.12 -13.60 3.01
N PRO A 75 -9.92 -14.32 4.14
CA PRO A 75 -9.11 -15.53 4.13
C PRO A 75 -9.63 -16.57 3.15
N ASP A 76 -8.73 -17.23 2.44
CA ASP A 76 -8.93 -18.38 1.54
C ASP A 76 -9.78 -18.13 0.28
N LEU A 77 -10.64 -17.11 0.28
CA LEU A 77 -11.56 -16.82 -0.82
C LEU A 77 -10.85 -16.34 -2.10
N PRO A 78 -9.89 -15.39 -2.05
CA PRO A 78 -9.13 -14.99 -3.23
C PRO A 78 -8.41 -16.16 -3.88
N GLU A 79 -7.73 -16.98 -3.08
CA GLU A 79 -7.00 -18.15 -3.54
C GLU A 79 -7.95 -19.14 -4.22
N ALA A 80 -9.10 -19.45 -3.59
CA ALA A 80 -10.10 -20.36 -4.14
C ALA A 80 -10.69 -19.88 -5.47
N LEU A 81 -10.83 -18.57 -5.67
CA LEU A 81 -11.42 -17.99 -6.89
C LEU A 81 -10.41 -17.70 -7.99
N ILE A 82 -9.14 -17.44 -7.63
CA ILE A 82 -8.08 -17.04 -8.57
C ILE A 82 -7.26 -18.25 -9.02
N ALA A 83 -7.10 -19.30 -8.21
CA ALA A 83 -6.25 -20.45 -8.53
C ALA A 83 -6.66 -21.11 -9.87
N GLY A 84 -5.70 -21.22 -10.78
CA GLY A 84 -5.90 -21.71 -12.16
C GLY A 84 -6.61 -20.74 -13.10
N ARG A 85 -6.85 -19.50 -12.67
CA ARG A 85 -7.50 -18.41 -13.40
C ARG A 85 -6.72 -17.10 -13.28
N GLU A 86 -5.42 -17.19 -12.96
CA GLU A 86 -4.54 -16.06 -12.69
C GLU A 86 -4.46 -15.11 -13.90
N ASP A 87 -4.57 -15.64 -15.12
CA ASP A 87 -4.50 -14.83 -16.32
C ASP A 87 -5.68 -13.86 -16.43
N ILE A 88 -6.91 -14.29 -16.09
CA ILE A 88 -8.10 -13.44 -16.04
C ILE A 88 -7.89 -12.34 -14.98
N TRP A 89 -7.42 -12.74 -13.81
CA TRP A 89 -7.15 -11.83 -12.69
C TRP A 89 -6.13 -10.76 -13.08
N LEU A 90 -4.96 -11.15 -13.58
CA LEU A 90 -3.89 -10.24 -13.96
C LEU A 90 -4.28 -9.36 -15.15
N ARG A 91 -4.98 -9.90 -16.16
CA ARG A 91 -5.47 -9.11 -17.30
C ARG A 91 -6.39 -7.99 -16.86
N HIS A 92 -7.27 -8.20 -15.87
CA HIS A 92 -8.11 -7.13 -15.34
C HIS A 92 -7.27 -5.95 -14.84
N PHE A 93 -6.21 -6.19 -14.06
CA PHE A 93 -5.35 -5.09 -13.59
C PHE A 93 -4.53 -4.45 -14.71
N PHE A 94 -3.93 -5.25 -15.60
CA PHE A 94 -3.11 -4.68 -16.67
C PHE A 94 -3.93 -3.94 -17.72
N SER A 95 -5.17 -4.37 -17.98
CA SER A 95 -6.03 -3.79 -19.00
C SER A 95 -6.89 -2.66 -18.46
N ASP A 96 -7.42 -2.76 -17.24
CA ASP A 96 -8.41 -1.79 -16.74
C ASP A 96 -7.81 -0.82 -15.71
N TRP A 97 -6.85 -1.29 -14.91
CA TRP A 97 -6.26 -0.49 -13.82
C TRP A 97 -5.01 0.27 -14.26
N ALA A 98 -4.06 -0.42 -14.93
CA ALA A 98 -2.79 0.15 -15.35
C ALA A 98 -2.88 0.94 -16.65
N SER A 99 -3.76 0.55 -17.57
CA SER A 99 -3.84 1.18 -18.89
C SER A 99 -4.59 2.51 -18.90
N ARG A 100 -5.38 2.79 -17.85
CA ARG A 100 -6.41 3.86 -17.75
C ARG A 100 -6.55 4.71 -19.02
N HIS A 101 -7.12 4.10 -20.06
CA HIS A 101 -7.77 4.89 -21.10
C HIS A 101 -8.98 5.57 -20.44
N PRO A 102 -9.18 6.88 -20.61
CA PRO A 102 -10.39 7.54 -20.17
C PRO A 102 -11.51 7.13 -21.15
N SER A 103 -12.08 5.94 -20.97
CA SER A 103 -13.31 5.58 -21.66
C SER A 103 -14.27 4.99 -20.65
N GLY A 104 -15.26 5.80 -20.27
CA GLY A 104 -16.56 5.24 -19.99
C GLY A 104 -16.99 4.45 -21.23
N SER A 105 -17.01 3.13 -21.13
CA SER A 105 -17.92 2.32 -21.92
C SER A 105 -18.29 1.10 -21.11
N THR A 106 -19.52 1.14 -20.64
CA THR A 106 -20.44 0.00 -20.55
C THR A 106 -19.95 -1.28 -21.22
N ARG A 107 -19.94 -2.36 -20.43
CA ARG A 107 -20.54 -3.62 -20.85
C ARG A 107 -21.67 -3.94 -19.88
#